data_AF-A0A970UG49-F1
#
_entry.id   AF-A0A970UG49-F1
#
_cell.length_a   1.000
_cell.length_b   1.000
_cell.length_c   1.000
_cell.angle_alpha   90.00
_cell.angle_beta   90.00
_cell.angle_gamma   90.00
#
_symmetry.space_group_name_H-M   'P 1'
#
loop_
_entity.id
_entity.type
_entity.pdbx_description
1 polymer ?
#
loop_
_entity_poly.entity_id
_entity_poly.type
_entity_poly.pdbx_seq_one_letter_code
_entity_poly.pdbx_strand_id
1 'polypeptide(L)' 'KVVSREVLLEEIWGIDCEVTTRTVDQHVVRLRQKIEDDPSRPFFLQTAHGAGYRFVCSPADL' A
#
# COMPACT_ATOMS: atom_id res chain seq x y z
N LYS A 1 6.46 -4.16 8.57
CA LYS A 1 6.19 -2.78 9.08
C LYS A 1 4.98 -2.19 8.35
N VAL A 2 4.11 -1.43 9.03
CA VAL A 2 3.02 -0.68 8.36
C VAL A 2 3.53 0.71 7.99
N VAL A 3 3.21 1.17 6.78
CA VAL A 3 3.51 2.52 6.27
C VAL A 3 2.20 3.23 5.97
N SER A 4 2.05 4.47 6.46
CA SER A 4 0.81 5.23 6.30
C SER A 4 0.66 5.80 4.88
N ARG A 5 -0.56 6.22 4.54
CA ARG A 5 -0.84 6.80 3.21
C ARG A 5 -0.17 8.16 3.05
N GLU A 6 -0.13 8.94 4.13
CA GLU A 6 0.50 10.25 4.21
C GLU A 6 2.00 10.11 3.93
N VAL A 7 2.69 9.17 4.61
CA VAL A 7 4.11 8.88 4.35
C VAL A 7 4.35 8.43 2.91
N LEU A 8 3.48 7.58 2.35
CA LEU A 8 3.61 7.17 0.94
C LEU A 8 3.39 8.34 -0.03
N LEU A 9 2.49 9.27 0.27
CA LEU A 9 2.26 10.47 -0.54
C LEU A 9 3.46 11.41 -0.51
N GLU A 10 4.00 11.66 0.68
CA GLU A 10 5.13 12.54 0.89
C GLU A 10 6.40 11.98 0.24
N GLU A 11 6.76 10.73 0.54
CA GLU A 11 8.04 10.14 0.12
C GLU A 11 8.11 9.84 -1.39
N ILE A 12 6.98 9.47 -2.02
CA ILE A 12 6.96 9.05 -3.43
C ILE A 12 6.58 10.21 -4.36
N TRP A 13 5.67 11.08 -3.93
CA TRP A 13 5.17 12.18 -4.77
C TRP A 13 5.57 13.57 -4.28
N GLY A 14 6.16 13.72 -3.09
CA GLY A 14 6.53 15.03 -2.53
C GLY A 14 5.30 15.85 -2.12
N ILE A 15 4.17 15.21 -1.86
CA ILE A 15 2.92 15.88 -1.51
C ILE A 15 2.74 15.82 0.00
N ASP A 16 2.98 16.96 0.66
CA ASP A 16 2.56 17.17 2.05
C ASP A 16 1.07 17.54 2.04
N CYS A 17 0.23 16.62 2.48
CA CYS A 17 -1.22 16.81 2.50
C CYS A 17 -1.81 16.20 3.76
N GLU A 18 -2.56 17.02 4.49
CA GLU A 18 -3.36 16.58 5.65
C GLU A 18 -4.55 15.68 5.26
N VAL A 19 -4.81 15.49 3.97
CA VAL A 19 -5.93 14.71 3.45
C VAL A 19 -5.41 13.53 2.63
N THR A 20 -5.78 12.30 3.02
CA THR A 20 -5.49 11.11 2.23
C THR A 20 -6.11 11.20 0.85
N THR A 21 -5.28 11.31 -0.18
CA THR A 21 -5.73 11.28 -1.57
C THR A 21 -5.90 9.84 -2.05
N ARG A 22 -6.82 9.61 -3.00
CA ARG A 22 -7.03 8.30 -3.64
C ARG A 22 -5.85 7.84 -4.51
N THR A 23 -4.84 8.69 -4.69
CA THR A 23 -3.63 8.43 -5.48
C THR A 23 -2.93 7.18 -4.97
N VAL A 24 -2.60 7.09 -3.68
CA VAL A 24 -1.91 5.92 -3.11
C VAL A 24 -2.70 4.64 -3.38
N ASP A 25 -3.98 4.65 -3.06
CA ASP A 25 -4.81 3.46 -3.21
C ASP A 25 -4.89 3.00 -4.68
N GLN A 26 -5.01 3.94 -5.62
CA GLN A 26 -5.08 3.63 -7.04
C GLN A 26 -3.76 3.03 -7.55
N HIS A 27 -2.62 3.51 -7.04
CA HIS A 27 -1.31 2.92 -7.32
C HIS A 27 -1.14 1.55 -6.67
N VAL A 28 -1.64 1.34 -5.45
CA VAL A 28 -1.67 0.03 -4.79
C VAL A 28 -2.48 -0.99 -5.60
N VAL A 29 -3.66 -0.60 -6.11
CA VAL A 29 -4.47 -1.48 -6.98
C VAL A 29 -3.68 -1.90 -8.22
N ARG A 30 -3.00 -0.95 -8.88
CA ARG A 30 -2.17 -1.26 -10.07
C ARG A 30 -0.93 -2.09 -9.74
N LEU A 31 -0.33 -1.90 -8.57
CA LEU A 31 0.79 -2.72 -8.12
C LEU A 31 0.34 -4.15 -7.86
N ARG A 32 -0.79 -4.36 -7.17
CA ARG A 32 -1.34 -5.69 -6.93
C ARG A 32 -1.62 -6.45 -8.22
N GLN A 33 -2.14 -5.77 -9.24
CA GLN A 33 -2.32 -6.36 -10.58
C GLN A 33 -1.02 -6.86 -11.23
N LYS A 34 0.14 -6.37 -10.80
CA LYS A 34 1.45 -6.75 -11.35
C LYS A 34 2.19 -7.78 -10.52
N ILE A 35 1.98 -7.79 -9.20
CA ILE A 35 2.82 -8.55 -8.26
C ILE A 35 2.07 -9.68 -7.54
N GLU A 36 0.75 -9.67 -7.52
CA GLU A 36 -0.06 -10.69 -6.85
C GLU A 36 -0.54 -11.72 -7.87
N ASP A 37 -0.64 -12.98 -7.45
CA ASP A 37 -1.29 -14.03 -8.23
C ASP A 37 -2.80 -13.76 -8.38
N ASP A 38 -3.45 -13.31 -7.29
CA ASP A 38 -4.84 -12.85 -7.27
C ASP A 38 -4.91 -11.45 -6.62
N PRO A 39 -5.07 -10.37 -7.40
CA PRO A 39 -5.14 -9.01 -6.88
C PRO A 39 -6.32 -8.75 -5.92
N SER A 40 -7.36 -9.58 -5.97
CA SER A 40 -8.51 -9.50 -5.05
C SER A 40 -8.23 -10.14 -3.69
N ARG A 41 -7.20 -10.99 -3.61
CA ARG A 41 -6.72 -11.67 -2.41
C ARG A 41 -5.21 -11.45 -2.24
N PRO A 42 -4.78 -10.19 -2.00
CA PRO A 42 -3.37 -9.84 -2.01
C PRO A 42 -2.60 -10.50 -0.87
N PHE A 43 -1.50 -11.18 -1.21
CA PHE A 43 -0.57 -11.76 -0.27
C PHE A 43 0.55 -10.78 0.09
N PHE A 44 1.20 -10.21 -0.92
CA PHE A 44 2.41 -9.40 -0.74
C PHE A 44 2.10 -8.00 -0.20
N LEU A 45 1.11 -7.31 -0.77
CA LEU A 45 0.79 -5.92 -0.42
C LEU A 45 -0.55 -5.84 0.30
N GLN A 46 -0.53 -5.94 1.62
CA GLN A 46 -1.71 -6.00 2.47
C GLN A 46 -2.23 -4.62 2.87
N THR A 47 -3.56 -4.52 2.99
CA THR A 47 -4.23 -3.33 3.54
C THR A 47 -4.24 -3.39 5.06
N ALA A 48 -3.63 -2.42 5.73
CA ALA A 48 -3.86 -2.17 7.14
C ALA A 48 -4.97 -1.12 7.26
N HIS A 49 -6.22 -1.55 7.45
CA HIS A 49 -7.39 -0.66 7.47
C HIS A 49 -7.20 0.48 8.48
N GLY A 50 -7.43 1.72 8.04
CA GLY A 50 -7.21 2.94 8.83
C GLY A 50 -5.74 3.35 9.04
N ALA A 51 -4.78 2.45 8.81
CA ALA A 51 -3.36 2.70 9.11
C ALA A 51 -2.47 2.84 7.86
N GLY A 52 -2.81 2.19 6.74
CA GLY A 52 -2.03 2.26 5.50
C GLY A 52 -1.83 0.89 4.84
N TYR A 53 -0.57 0.61 4.46
CA TYR A 53 -0.19 -0.60 3.74
C TYR A 53 1.00 -1.30 4.39
N ARG A 54 1.07 -2.62 4.20
CA ARG A 54 2.17 -3.46 4.64
C ARG A 54 2.64 -4.31 3.47
N PHE A 55 3.95 -4.40 3.30
CA PHE A 55 4.56 -5.36 2.41
C PHE A 55 5.03 -6.59 3.18
N VAL A 56 4.77 -7.77 2.62
CA VAL A 56 5.11 -9.12 3.12
C VAL A 56 5.81 -9.81 1.96
N CYS A 57 6.99 -10.42 2.16
CA CYS A 57 7.70 -11.13 1.08
C CYS A 57 7.87 -12.62 1.35
N SER A 58 7.56 -13.09 2.55
CA SER A 58 7.54 -14.49 2.95
C SER A 58 6.39 -14.78 3.92
N PRO A 59 5.84 -16.01 3.94
CA PRO A 59 4.89 -16.44 4.97
C PRO A 59 5.41 -16.29 6.41
N ALA A 60 6.74 -16.22 6.59
CA ALA A 60 7.37 -15.99 7.88
C ALA A 60 7.29 -14.53 8.38
N ASP A 61 6.88 -13.58 7.52
CA ASP A 61 6.76 -12.15 7.86
C ASP A 61 5.37 -11.76 8.39
N LEU A 62 4.47 -12.75 8.54
CA LEU A 62 3.10 -12.58 9.06
C LEU A 62 3.07 -12.42 10.58
#